data_AF-D5QHV0-F1
#
_entry.id   AF-D5QHV0-F1
#
_cell.length_a   1.000
_cell.length_b   1.000
_cell.length_c   1.000
_cell.angle_alpha   90.00
_cell.angle_beta   90.00
_cell.angle_gamma   90.00
#
_symmetry.space_group_name_H-M   'P 1'
#
loop_
_entity.id
_entity.type
_entity.pdbx_description
1 polymer ?
#
loop_
_entity_poly.entity_id
_entity_poly.type
_entity_poly.pdbx_seq_one_letter_code
_entity_poly.pdbx_strand_id
1 'polypeptide(L)'
;MPEMIFRVRWPDGKEAECYSPSLVIRDHFTAGQDYPVREFLEKADIALTEASARVRARYGVPCSRALGQLQAIRQTCTPFLTRPDAQVRVLSFRP
;
A
#
# COMPACT_ATOMS: atom_id res chain seq x y z
N MET A 1 11.64 9.73 10.96
CA MET A 1 10.55 9.69 9.95
C MET A 1 9.69 8.51 10.34
N PRO A 2 8.44 8.70 10.75
CA PRO A 2 7.63 7.59 11.26
C PRO A 2 7.35 6.60 10.13
N GLU A 3 7.81 5.37 10.32
CA GLU A 3 7.35 4.21 9.55
C GLU A 3 5.97 3.79 10.04
N MET A 4 5.25 3.03 9.21
CA MET A 4 3.88 2.64 9.47
C MET A 4 3.60 1.30 8.78
N ILE A 5 2.83 0.46 9.45
CA ILE A 5 2.28 -0.76 8.87
C ILE A 5 0.78 -0.54 8.65
N PHE A 6 0.30 -0.80 7.44
CA PHE A 6 -1.14 -0.77 7.14
C PHE A 6 -1.62 -2.19 6.82
N ARG A 7 -2.70 -2.59 7.50
CA ARG A 7 -3.34 -3.88 7.28
C ARG A 7 -4.38 -3.74 6.18
N VAL A 8 -4.35 -4.65 5.22
CA VAL A 8 -5.33 -4.74 4.15
C VAL A 8 -5.95 -6.13 4.14
N ARG A 9 -7.22 -6.20 3.77
CA ARG A 9 -7.92 -7.43 3.45
C ARG A 9 -8.10 -7.52 1.95
N TRP A 10 -7.54 -8.57 1.36
CA TRP A 10 -7.63 -8.88 -0.05
C TRP A 10 -9.03 -9.40 -0.43
N PRO A 11 -9.33 -9.48 -1.74
CA PRO A 11 -10.63 -9.97 -2.22
C PRO A 11 -10.90 -11.44 -1.89
N ASP A 12 -9.86 -12.24 -1.60
CA ASP A 12 -9.98 -13.62 -1.12
C ASP A 12 -10.22 -13.72 0.39
N GLY A 13 -10.34 -12.58 1.09
CA GLY A 13 -10.53 -12.51 2.53
C GLY A 13 -9.23 -12.62 3.34
N LYS A 14 -8.08 -12.86 2.70
CA LYS A 14 -6.80 -12.89 3.41
C LYS A 14 -6.40 -11.50 3.84
N GLU A 15 -5.79 -11.43 5.01
CA GLU A 15 -5.21 -10.19 5.51
C GLU A 15 -3.71 -10.15 5.26
N ALA A 16 -3.18 -8.98 4.93
CA ALA A 16 -1.76 -8.75 4.82
C ALA A 16 -1.36 -7.44 5.49
N GLU A 17 -0.16 -7.45 6.07
CA GLU A 17 0.50 -6.28 6.61
C GLU A 17 1.43 -5.70 5.55
N CYS A 18 1.21 -4.43 5.20
CA CYS A 18 2.00 -3.72 4.22
C CYS A 18 2.82 -2.63 4.89
N TYR A 19 4.09 -2.56 4.56
CA TYR A 19 5.02 -1.57 5.09
C TYR A 19 4.99 -0.25 4.31
N SER A 20 4.93 0.88 5.02
CA SER A 20 5.13 2.22 4.48
C SER A 20 6.18 2.97 5.32
N PRO A 21 7.26 3.50 4.72
CA PRO A 21 8.26 4.28 5.46
C PRO A 21 7.82 5.73 5.73
N SER A 22 6.56 6.06 5.47
CA SER A 22 5.99 7.40 5.65
C SER A 22 4.50 7.32 5.98
N LEU A 23 4.02 8.32 6.72
CA LEU A 23 2.59 8.48 7.03
C LEU A 23 1.76 8.93 5.82
N VAL A 24 2.39 9.27 4.69
CA VAL A 24 1.70 9.69 3.46
C VAL A 24 0.69 8.67 2.95
N ILE A 25 0.88 7.40 3.30
CA ILE A 25 -0.08 6.33 2.98
C ILE A 25 -1.49 6.62 3.52
N ARG A 26 -1.61 7.40 4.61
CA ARG A 26 -2.88 7.83 5.20
C ARG A 26 -3.57 8.95 4.42
N ASP A 27 -2.83 9.69 3.60
CA ASP A 27 -3.42 10.69 2.70
C ASP A 27 -4.09 10.03 1.49
N HIS A 28 -3.61 8.83 1.11
CA HIS A 28 -4.13 8.07 -0.03
C HIS A 28 -5.20 7.04 0.35
N PHE A 29 -5.16 6.52 1.58
CA PHE A 29 -6.05 5.46 2.05
C PHE A 29 -6.74 5.78 3.37
N THR A 30 -7.99 5.36 3.49
CA THR A 30 -8.80 5.47 4.71
C THR A 30 -9.04 4.09 5.32
N ALA A 31 -8.85 3.96 6.63
CA ALA A 31 -9.15 2.71 7.34
C ALA A 31 -10.66 2.47 7.38
N GLY A 32 -11.07 1.24 7.15
CA GLY A 32 -12.47 0.82 6.98
C GLY A 32 -13.00 0.96 5.55
N GLN A 33 -12.26 1.61 4.64
CA GLN A 33 -12.71 1.86 3.28
C GLN A 33 -12.37 0.70 2.33
N ASP A 34 -13.31 0.41 1.43
CA ASP A 34 -13.15 -0.53 0.31
C ASP A 34 -12.66 0.22 -0.94
N TYR A 35 -11.65 -0.36 -1.61
CA TYR A 35 -11.12 0.16 -2.86
C TYR A 35 -11.13 -0.95 -3.91
N PRO A 36 -11.55 -0.68 -5.16
CA PRO A 36 -11.33 -1.60 -6.27
C PRO A 36 -9.84 -1.97 -6.38
N VAL A 37 -9.51 -3.22 -6.70
CA VAL A 37 -8.10 -3.67 -6.78
C VAL A 37 -7.26 -2.75 -7.69
N ARG A 38 -7.82 -2.32 -8.82
CA ARG A 38 -7.14 -1.42 -9.77
C ARG A 38 -6.80 -0.07 -9.14
N GLU A 39 -7.79 0.56 -8.53
CA GLU A 39 -7.63 1.86 -7.85
C GLU A 39 -6.67 1.74 -6.65
N PHE A 40 -6.78 0.65 -5.89
CA PHE A 40 -5.87 0.36 -4.78
C PHE A 40 -4.41 0.26 -5.26
N LEU A 41 -4.16 -0.42 -6.38
CA LEU A 41 -2.81 -0.52 -6.95
C LEU A 41 -2.26 0.83 -7.41
N GLU A 42 -3.08 1.64 -8.07
CA GLU A 42 -2.67 2.98 -8.52
C GLU A 42 -2.36 3.89 -7.31
N LYS A 43 -3.23 3.91 -6.30
CA LYS A 43 -3.00 4.66 -5.06
C LYS A 43 -1.78 4.17 -4.29
N ALA A 44 -1.57 2.85 -4.21
CA ALA A 44 -0.42 2.26 -3.54
C ALA A 44 0.89 2.60 -4.25
N ASP A 45 0.92 2.60 -5.58
CA ASP A 45 2.07 3.02 -6.37
C ASP A 45 2.44 4.48 -6.09
N ILE A 46 1.47 5.39 -6.15
CA ILE A 46 1.67 6.82 -5.87
C ILE A 46 2.16 7.00 -4.43
N ALA A 47 1.46 6.42 -3.45
CA ALA A 47 1.77 6.60 -2.04
C ALA A 47 3.15 6.05 -1.65
N LEU A 48 3.52 4.85 -2.11
CA LEU A 48 4.81 4.24 -1.78
C LEU A 48 5.96 4.90 -2.54
N THR A 49 5.73 5.38 -3.75
CA THR A 49 6.70 6.18 -4.51
C THR A 49 6.96 7.52 -3.81
N GLU A 50 5.89 8.21 -3.39
CA GLU A 50 6.00 9.46 -2.64
C GLU A 50 6.68 9.24 -1.27
N ALA A 51 6.34 8.16 -0.57
CA ALA A 51 7.00 7.78 0.68
C ALA A 51 8.51 7.57 0.48
N SER A 52 8.90 6.83 -0.57
CA SER A 52 10.30 6.60 -0.91
C SER A 52 11.02 7.90 -1.30
N ALA A 53 10.37 8.79 -2.05
CA ALA A 53 10.91 10.10 -2.42
C ALA A 53 11.16 10.98 -1.18
N ARG A 54 10.25 10.99 -0.21
CA ARG A 54 10.45 11.69 1.07
C ARG A 54 11.62 11.11 1.88
N VAL A 55 11.79 9.78 1.88
CA VAL A 55 12.95 9.13 2.52
C VAL A 55 14.23 9.54 1.82
N ARG A 56 14.27 9.52 0.49
CA ARG A 56 15.42 9.98 -0.30
C ARG A 56 15.76 11.44 -0.03
N ALA A 57 14.77 12.32 0.07
CA ALA A 57 14.98 13.73 0.39
C ALA A 57 15.56 13.93 1.80
N ARG A 58 15.20 13.07 2.77
CA ARG A 58 15.65 13.18 4.16
C ARG A 58 16.98 12.47 4.44
N TYR A 59 17.24 11.33 3.80
CA TYR A 59 18.36 10.44 4.09
C TYR A 59 19.31 10.24 2.90
N GLY A 60 19.05 10.85 1.74
CA GLY A 60 19.87 10.74 0.54
C GLY A 60 19.68 9.45 -0.26
N VAL A 61 19.03 8.42 0.30
CA VAL A 61 18.84 7.10 -0.33
C VAL A 61 17.35 6.74 -0.49
N PRO A 62 16.94 6.14 -1.63
CA PRO A 62 15.58 5.64 -1.79
C PRO A 62 15.31 4.44 -0.89
N CYS A 63 14.05 4.26 -0.47
CA CYS A 63 13.66 3.15 0.38
C CYS A 63 13.39 1.89 -0.45
N SER A 64 14.35 0.98 -0.53
CA SER A 64 14.17 -0.31 -1.23
C SER A 64 13.02 -1.14 -0.65
N ARG A 65 12.74 -1.00 0.66
CA ARG A 65 11.62 -1.69 1.33
C ARG A 65 10.25 -1.25 0.79
N ALA A 66 10.08 0.04 0.47
CA ALA A 66 8.83 0.54 -0.11
C ALA A 66 8.58 -0.04 -1.51
N LEU A 67 9.63 -0.12 -2.33
CA LEU A 67 9.55 -0.72 -3.67
C LEU A 67 9.25 -2.22 -3.60
N GLY A 68 9.91 -2.95 -2.69
CA GLY A 68 9.63 -4.37 -2.46
C GLY A 68 8.19 -4.59 -1.98
N GLN A 69 7.68 -3.73 -1.10
CA GLN A 69 6.29 -3.80 -0.65
C GLN A 69 5.30 -3.58 -1.81
N LEU A 70 5.54 -2.58 -2.66
CA LEU A 70 4.70 -2.31 -3.83
C LEU A 70 4.67 -3.52 -4.78
N GLN A 71 5.82 -4.16 -5.00
CA GLN A 71 5.91 -5.36 -5.82
C GLN A 71 5.14 -6.53 -5.22
N ALA A 72 5.23 -6.76 -3.90
CA ALA A 72 4.48 -7.80 -3.22
C ALA A 72 2.95 -7.56 -3.31
N ILE A 73 2.51 -6.32 -3.13
CA ILE A 73 1.12 -5.90 -3.31
C ILE A 73 0.65 -6.20 -4.75
N ARG A 74 1.43 -5.82 -5.76
CA ARG A 74 1.12 -6.08 -7.16
C ARG A 74 0.97 -7.56 -7.44
N GLN A 75 1.93 -8.38 -7.01
CA GLN A 75 1.88 -9.84 -7.20
C GLN A 75 0.64 -10.46 -6.54
N THR A 76 0.27 -9.99 -5.35
CA THR A 76 -0.93 -10.45 -4.65
C THR A 76 -2.20 -10.04 -5.39
N CYS A 77 -2.21 -8.83 -5.98
CA CYS A 77 -3.36 -8.30 -6.71
C CYS A 77 -3.54 -8.90 -8.11
N THR A 78 -2.46 -9.36 -8.77
CA THR A 78 -2.48 -9.91 -10.14
C THR A 78 -3.64 -10.88 -10.42
N PRO A 79 -3.87 -11.95 -9.61
CA PRO A 79 -4.98 -12.88 -9.87
C PRO A 79 -6.37 -12.25 -9.72
N PHE A 80 -6.50 -11.12 -9.02
CA PHE A 80 -7.76 -10.43 -8.80
C PHE A 80 -8.04 -9.35 -9.85
N LEU A 81 -7.07 -8.98 -10.69
CA LEU A 81 -7.26 -7.96 -11.74
C LEU A 81 -8.27 -8.37 -12.81
N THR A 82 -8.48 -9.68 -12.99
CA THR A 82 -9.48 -10.23 -13.91
C THR A 82 -10.90 -10.20 -13.34
N ARG A 83 -11.06 -9.89 -12.05
CA ARG A 83 -12.35 -9.83 -11.35
C ARG A 83 -12.79 -8.37 -11.17
N PRO A 84 -13.82 -7.90 -11.90
CA PRO A 84 -14.26 -6.51 -11.82
C PRO A 84 -14.82 -6.12 -10.43
N ASP A 85 -15.38 -7.09 -9.70
CA ASP A 85 -15.95 -6.87 -8.37
C ASP A 85 -14.93 -7.06 -7.22
N ALA A 86 -13.66 -7.29 -7.54
CA ALA A 86 -12.64 -7.50 -6.54
C ALA A 86 -12.29 -6.18 -5.84
N GLN A 87 -12.39 -6.19 -4.51
CA GLN A 87 -12.12 -5.03 -3.65
C GLN A 87 -11.12 -5.38 -2.55
N VAL A 88 -10.25 -4.42 -2.26
CA VAL A 88 -9.30 -4.45 -1.15
C VAL A 88 -9.81 -3.51 -0.08
N ARG A 89 -9.97 -4.02 1.16
CA ARG A 89 -10.36 -3.19 2.29
C ARG A 89 -9.14 -2.83 3.12
N VAL A 90 -8.93 -1.56 3.41
CA VAL A 90 -7.89 -1.14 4.37
C VAL A 90 -8.47 -1.30 5.77
N LEU A 91 -7.86 -2.13 6.61
CA LEU A 91 -8.38 -2.47 7.94
C LEU A 91 -7.94 -1.47 9.00
N SER A 92 -6.64 -1.22 9.10
CA SER A 92 -6.08 -0.34 10.12
C SER A 92 -4.67 0.12 9.76
N PHE A 93 -4.25 1.22 10.38
CA PHE A 93 -2.88 1.73 10.33
C PHE A 93 -2.26 1.57 11.71
N ARG A 94 -1.05 1.02 11.76
CA ARG A 94 -0.27 0.81 12.98
C ARG A 94 1.06 1.59 12.88
N PRO A 95 1.43 2.35 13.92
CA PRO A 95 2.75 2.97 14.00
C PRO A 95 3.87 1.94 14.21
#